data_AF-A0A8S2UBC9-F1
#
_entry.id   AF-A0A8S2UBC9-F1
#
_cell.length_a   1.000
_cell.length_b   1.000
_cell.length_c   1.000
_cell.angle_alpha   90.00
_cell.angle_beta   90.00
_cell.angle_gamma   90.00
#
_symmetry.space_group_name_H-M   'P 1'
#
loop_
_entity.id
_entity.type
_entity.pdbx_description
1 polymer ?
#
loop_
_entity_poly.entity_id
_entity_poly.type
_entity_poly.pdbx_seq_one_letter_code
_entity_poly.pdbx_strand_id
1 'polypeptide(L)'
;KKLEEERLQGRKSIDRLDSVKENLPPLKSPILGQNKGIEGDSNSCYMDATIFCMFAYSNVFDSLLNVKTEKKSLTQLQKLLRENIVHVLRSNIGFVE
;
A
#
# COMPACT_ATOMS: atom_id res chain seq x y z
N LYS A 1 1.32 -13.25 21.97
CA LYS A 1 2.80 -13.35 22.04
C LYS A 1 3.43 -13.35 20.64
N LYS A 2 3.59 -14.47 19.91
CA LYS A 2 4.18 -14.45 18.54
C LYS A 2 3.46 -13.54 17.54
N LEU A 3 2.13 -13.60 17.51
CA LEU A 3 1.32 -12.78 16.59
C LEU A 3 1.40 -11.26 16.90
N GLU A 4 1.55 -10.89 18.18
CA GLU A 4 1.71 -9.49 18.58
C GLU A 4 3.13 -8.98 18.26
N GLU A 5 4.14 -9.85 18.38
CA GLU A 5 5.51 -9.55 18.00
C GLU A 5 5.64 -9.33 16.49
N GLU A 6 4.92 -10.11 15.66
CA GLU A 6 4.86 -9.93 14.20
C GLU A 6 4.18 -8.59 13.82
N ARG A 7 3.09 -8.20 14.51
CA ARG A 7 2.43 -6.90 14.29
C ARG A 7 3.29 -5.71 14.74
N LEU A 8 4.02 -5.86 15.85
CA LEU A 8 5.01 -4.89 16.33
C LEU A 8 6.22 -4.78 15.39
N GLN A 9 6.65 -5.89 14.79
CA GLN A 9 7.68 -5.88 13.75
C GLN A 9 7.19 -5.18 12.48
N GLY A 10 5.97 -5.47 12.02
CA GLY A 10 5.31 -4.80 10.90
C GLY A 10 5.29 -3.27 11.06
N ARG A 11 4.84 -2.78 12.23
CA ARG A 11 4.88 -1.34 12.58
C ARG A 11 6.29 -0.77 12.57
N LYS A 12 7.27 -1.44 13.19
CA LYS A 12 8.67 -0.98 13.21
C LYS A 12 9.32 -0.93 11.82
N SER A 13 8.89 -1.78 10.88
CA SER A 13 9.35 -1.73 9.48
C SER A 13 8.72 -0.58 8.68
N ILE A 14 7.48 -0.19 9.00
CA ILE A 14 6.81 0.96 8.38
C ILE A 14 7.52 2.27 8.76
N ASP A 15 7.90 2.43 10.04
CA ASP A 15 8.61 3.63 10.53
C ASP A 15 10.03 3.81 9.92
N ARG A 16 10.61 2.79 9.26
CA ARG A 16 11.95 2.87 8.65
C ARG A 16 11.95 3.28 7.17
N LEU A 17 10.79 3.48 6.55
CA LEU A 17 10.67 3.79 5.12
C LEU A 17 10.81 5.29 4.78
N ASP A 18 11.16 6.12 5.76
CA ASP A 18 11.26 7.57 5.66
C ASP A 18 12.43 8.13 4.80
N SER A 19 12.98 7.38 3.83
CA SER A 19 14.13 7.89 3.05
C SER A 19 14.26 7.54 1.57
N VAL A 20 13.25 6.95 0.91
CA VAL A 20 13.27 6.84 -0.57
C VAL A 20 11.90 7.18 -1.16
N LYS A 21 11.78 8.38 -1.76
CA LYS A 21 10.59 8.88 -2.48
C LYS A 21 10.48 8.30 -3.90
N GLU A 22 10.66 7.00 -4.07
CA GLU A 22 10.34 6.32 -5.33
C GLU A 22 9.27 5.27 -5.08
N ASN A 23 8.28 5.22 -5.98
CA ASN A 23 7.24 4.20 -5.94
C ASN A 23 7.92 2.83 -6.11
N LEU A 24 7.64 1.90 -5.19
CA LEU A 24 8.10 0.52 -5.37
C LEU A 24 7.58 -0.03 -6.71
N PRO A 25 8.38 -0.83 -7.43
CA PRO A 25 7.94 -1.42 -8.68
C PRO A 25 6.74 -2.36 -8.44
N PRO A 26 5.88 -2.58 -9.44
CA PRO A 26 4.80 -3.56 -9.33
C PRO A 26 5.33 -4.94 -8.96
N LEU A 27 4.48 -5.72 -8.26
CA LEU A 27 4.77 -7.09 -7.90
C LEU A 27 5.05 -7.92 -9.16
N LYS A 28 6.06 -8.79 -9.09
CA LYS A 28 6.45 -9.66 -10.21
C LYS A 28 5.86 -11.07 -10.11
N SER A 29 5.54 -11.49 -8.89
CA SER A 29 5.03 -12.82 -8.58
C SER A 29 3.77 -12.72 -7.72
N PRO A 30 2.86 -13.69 -7.80
CA PRO A 30 1.67 -13.72 -6.97
C PRO A 30 2.02 -13.65 -5.48
N ILE A 31 1.33 -12.76 -4.74
CA ILE A 31 1.31 -12.80 -3.29
C ILE A 31 0.23 -13.79 -2.84
N LEU A 32 0.64 -14.84 -2.12
CA LEU A 32 -0.23 -15.94 -1.72
C LEU A 32 -0.15 -16.16 -0.22
N GLY A 33 -1.25 -16.62 0.36
CA GLY A 33 -1.36 -16.95 1.79
C GLY A 33 -2.31 -16.02 2.54
N GLN A 34 -2.42 -16.27 3.85
CA GLN A 34 -3.16 -15.40 4.75
C GLN A 34 -2.41 -14.07 4.93
N ASN A 35 -3.16 -13.00 5.22
CA ASN A 35 -2.62 -11.66 5.41
C ASN A 35 -1.78 -11.24 4.19
N LYS A 36 -2.39 -11.31 3.00
CA LYS A 36 -1.85 -10.80 1.74
C LYS A 36 -2.92 -10.02 1.00
N GLY A 37 -2.53 -8.94 0.35
CA GLY A 37 -3.45 -8.02 -0.32
C GLY A 37 -3.90 -6.89 0.61
N ILE A 38 -5.19 -6.55 0.53
CA ILE A 38 -5.81 -5.48 1.31
C ILE A 38 -6.90 -6.11 2.16
N GLU A 39 -6.89 -5.84 3.46
CA GLU A 39 -7.93 -6.26 4.39
C GLU A 39 -9.22 -5.51 4.08
N GLY A 40 -10.31 -6.25 3.94
CA GLY A 40 -11.63 -5.66 3.69
C GLY A 40 -12.40 -5.42 4.99
N ASP A 41 -13.07 -4.29 5.08
CA ASP A 41 -13.98 -3.92 6.17
C ASP A 41 -15.29 -3.33 5.61
N SER A 42 -16.42 -3.80 6.12
CA SER A 42 -17.74 -3.13 6.00
C SER A 42 -18.07 -2.52 4.63
N ASN A 43 -18.29 -3.37 3.62
CA ASN A 43 -18.56 -2.99 2.23
C ASN A 43 -17.38 -2.37 1.47
N SER A 44 -16.15 -2.36 1.99
CA SER A 44 -14.98 -1.82 1.27
C SER A 44 -14.57 -2.61 0.03
N CYS A 45 -15.09 -3.82 -0.19
CA CYS A 45 -14.56 -4.76 -1.18
C CYS A 45 -14.48 -4.20 -2.61
N TYR A 46 -15.38 -3.28 -2.99
CA TYR A 46 -15.31 -2.60 -4.29
C TYR A 46 -14.05 -1.74 -4.41
N MET A 47 -13.66 -1.07 -3.32
CA MET A 47 -12.49 -0.22 -3.27
C MET A 47 -11.23 -1.05 -3.14
N ASP A 48 -11.22 -2.07 -2.27
CA ASP A 48 -10.05 -2.92 -2.04
C ASP A 48 -9.64 -3.64 -3.33
N ALA A 49 -10.61 -4.25 -4.02
CA ALA A 49 -10.39 -4.90 -5.30
C ALA A 49 -9.91 -3.91 -6.37
N THR A 50 -10.48 -2.71 -6.41
CA THR A 50 -10.08 -1.67 -7.39
C THR A 50 -8.64 -1.23 -7.16
N ILE A 51 -8.27 -0.89 -5.92
CA ILE A 51 -6.91 -0.47 -5.57
C ILE A 51 -5.92 -1.59 -5.87
N PHE A 52 -6.24 -2.82 -5.46
CA PHE A 52 -5.39 -3.97 -5.73
C PHE A 52 -5.15 -4.17 -7.23
N CYS A 53 -6.20 -4.14 -8.05
CA CYS A 53 -6.09 -4.27 -9.51
C CYS A 53 -5.29 -3.15 -10.15
N MET A 54 -5.47 -1.91 -9.70
CA MET A 54 -4.77 -0.75 -10.27
C MET A 54 -3.27 -0.72 -9.92
N PHE A 55 -2.92 -1.09 -8.69
CA PHE A 55 -1.58 -0.82 -8.18
C PHE A 55 -0.74 -2.06 -7.86
N ALA A 56 -1.30 -3.26 -7.63
CA ALA A 56 -0.48 -4.41 -7.20
C ALA A 56 0.53 -4.85 -8.27
N TYR A 57 0.06 -5.04 -9.51
CA TYR A 57 0.84 -5.62 -10.62
C TYR A 57 0.98 -4.70 -11.84
N SER A 58 0.51 -3.45 -11.74
CA SER A 58 0.59 -2.45 -12.81
C SER A 58 1.19 -1.15 -12.31
N ASN A 59 1.98 -0.49 -13.16
CA ASN A 59 2.49 0.87 -12.93
C ASN A 59 1.75 1.93 -13.75
N VAL A 60 0.71 1.55 -14.51
CA VAL A 60 -0.03 2.46 -15.41
C VAL A 60 -0.62 3.65 -14.63
N PHE A 61 -0.98 3.44 -13.37
CA PHE A 61 -1.61 4.44 -12.51
C PHE A 61 -0.62 5.17 -11.59
N ASP A 62 0.68 4.84 -11.61
CA ASP A 62 1.68 5.39 -10.67
C ASP A 62 1.86 6.90 -10.80
N SER A 63 1.60 7.44 -12.00
CA SER A 63 1.63 8.89 -12.23
C SER A 63 0.58 9.63 -11.41
N LEU A 64 -0.59 9.02 -11.12
CA LEU A 64 -1.67 9.61 -10.31
C LEU A 64 -1.23 9.93 -8.88
N LEU A 65 -0.31 9.13 -8.34
CA LEU A 65 0.23 9.29 -6.99
C LEU A 65 1.14 10.52 -6.84
N ASN A 66 1.60 11.08 -7.97
CA ASN A 66 2.60 12.15 -8.02
C ASN A 66 2.12 13.40 -8.80
N VAL A 67 0.84 13.47 -9.18
CA VAL A 67 0.27 14.65 -9.85
C VAL A 67 0.39 15.86 -8.92
N LYS A 68 1.06 16.91 -9.37
CA LYS A 68 1.14 18.17 -8.64
C LYS A 68 -0.23 18.84 -8.60
N THR A 69 -0.66 19.23 -7.40
CA THR A 69 -1.95 19.89 -7.17
C THR A 69 -1.84 20.85 -5.99
N GLU A 70 -2.55 21.97 -6.05
CA GLU A 70 -2.62 22.95 -4.96
C GLU A 70 -3.70 22.58 -3.93
N LYS A 71 -4.58 21.64 -4.26
CA LYS A 71 -5.65 21.18 -3.37
C LYS A 71 -5.07 20.28 -2.28
N LYS A 72 -4.97 20.81 -1.06
CA LYS A 72 -4.44 20.09 0.12
C LYS A 72 -5.07 18.71 0.33
N SER A 73 -6.39 18.59 0.13
CA SER A 73 -7.11 17.31 0.28
C SER A 73 -6.64 16.25 -0.72
N LEU A 74 -6.38 16.64 -1.97
CA LEU A 74 -5.83 15.72 -2.97
C LEU A 74 -4.39 15.33 -2.64
N THR A 75 -3.57 16.28 -2.17
CA THR A 75 -2.20 15.99 -1.73
C THR A 75 -2.18 15.00 -0.56
N GLN A 76 -3.08 15.16 0.41
CA GLN A 76 -3.22 14.24 1.54
C GLN A 76 -3.68 12.85 1.08
N LEU A 77 -4.66 12.78 0.18
CA LEU A 77 -5.13 11.52 -0.39
C LEU A 77 -4.03 10.80 -1.18
N GLN A 78 -3.27 11.52 -2.01
CA GLN A 78 -2.13 10.97 -2.76
C GLN A 78 -1.06 10.44 -1.82
N LYS A 79 -0.74 11.18 -0.75
CA LYS A 79 0.20 10.75 0.27
C LYS A 79 -0.27 9.46 0.94
N LEU A 80 -1.55 9.42 1.35
CA LEU A 80 -2.16 8.24 1.97
C LEU A 80 -2.12 7.02 1.04
N LEU A 81 -2.56 7.17 -0.21
CA LEU A 81 -2.53 6.08 -1.19
C LEU A 81 -1.11 5.61 -1.45
N ARG A 82 -0.16 6.53 -1.64
CA ARG A 82 1.23 6.18 -1.95
C ARG A 82 1.92 5.49 -0.78
N GLU A 83 1.88 6.08 0.40
CA GLU A 83 2.70 5.68 1.54
C GLU A 83 2.06 4.57 2.38
N ASN A 84 0.74 4.62 2.59
CA ASN A 84 0.06 3.68 3.49
C ASN A 84 -0.51 2.46 2.75
N ILE A 85 -0.79 2.57 1.45
CA ILE A 85 -1.44 1.51 0.69
C ILE A 85 -0.49 0.92 -0.36
N VAL A 86 -0.15 1.67 -1.40
CA VAL A 86 0.61 1.14 -2.55
C VAL A 86 2.01 0.70 -2.15
N HIS A 87 2.70 1.50 -1.34
CA HIS A 87 4.02 1.13 -0.84
C HIS A 87 3.96 -0.14 0.01
N VAL A 88 3.06 -0.22 0.98
CA VAL A 88 2.92 -1.40 1.85
C VAL A 88 2.54 -2.64 1.04
N LEU A 89 1.60 -2.52 0.10
CA LEU A 89 1.13 -3.60 -0.77
C LEU A 89 2.24 -4.15 -1.68
N ARG A 90 3.13 -3.30 -2.19
CA ARG A 90 4.27 -3.71 -3.05
C ARG A 90 5.53 -4.08 -2.26
N SER A 91 5.56 -3.80 -0.96
CA SER A 91 6.67 -4.19 -0.09
C SER A 91 6.69 -5.69 0.19
N ASN A 92 7.72 -6.15 0.90
CA ASN A 92 7.82 -7.54 1.35
C ASN A 92 6.69 -7.94 2.32
N ILE A 93 6.03 -6.97 2.98
CA ILE A 93 4.87 -7.23 3.85
C ILE A 93 3.71 -7.71 2.98
N GLY A 94 3.39 -6.96 1.92
CA GLY A 94 2.36 -7.31 0.95
C GLY A 94 0.96 -7.40 1.55
N PHE A 95 0.69 -6.68 2.64
CA PHE A 95 -0.56 -6.70 3.37
C PHE A 95 -0.89 -5.33 3.95
N VAL A 96 -2.07 -4.81 3.63
CA VAL A 96 -2.61 -3.54 4.13
C VAL A 96 -3.76 -3.88 5.10
N GLU A 97 -3.64 -3.41 6.34
CA GLU A 97 -4.69 -3.47 7.38
C GLU A 97 -5.64 -2.26 7.28
#